data_AF-A0A336MVN7-F1
#
_entry.id   AF-A0A336MVN7-F1
#
_cell.length_a   1.000
_cell.length_b   1.000
_cell.length_c   1.000
_cell.angle_alpha   90.00
_cell.angle_beta   90.00
_cell.angle_gamma   90.00
#
_symmetry.space_group_name_H-M   'P 1'
#
loop_
_entity.id
_entity.type
_entity.pdbx_description
1 polymer ?
#
loop_
_entity_poly.entity_id
_entity_poly.type
_entity_poly.pdbx_seq_one_letter_code
_entity_poly.pdbx_strand_id
1 'polypeptide(L)'
;MSKSVPILHSIMEELNSAKTIKERGKQKAAHKIYTELLANRHSSDLDVIIDDLLDLDKLIDDTDNIDWCRWLIAGGKTPSEFIQTGE
;
A
#
# COMPACT_ATOMS: atom_id res chain seq x y z
N MET A 1 -5.27 20.20 -22.81
CA MET A 1 -4.47 18.98 -23.08
C MET A 1 -3.60 18.72 -21.85
N SER A 2 -4.11 17.90 -20.92
CA SER A 2 -3.46 17.61 -19.64
C SER A 2 -2.26 16.69 -19.85
N LYS A 3 -1.05 17.21 -19.60
CA LYS A 3 0.19 16.43 -19.53
C LYS A 3 0.40 15.98 -18.09
N SER A 4 -0.04 14.77 -17.70
CA SER A 4 0.34 14.15 -16.42
C SER A 4 0.23 12.61 -16.38
N VAL A 5 0.23 11.93 -17.53
CA VAL A 5 0.04 10.47 -17.59
C VAL A 5 1.34 9.60 -17.57
N PRO A 6 2.57 10.08 -17.86
CA PRO A 6 3.73 9.16 -17.95
C PRO A 6 4.22 8.59 -16.62
N ILE A 7 4.09 9.33 -15.52
CA ILE A 7 4.66 8.94 -14.21
C ILE A 7 3.82 7.85 -13.54
N LEU A 8 2.49 7.91 -13.69
CA LEU A 8 1.57 6.92 -13.12
C LEU A 8 1.71 5.54 -13.79
N HIS A 9 1.95 5.50 -15.09
CA HIS A 9 2.19 4.24 -15.81
C HIS A 9 3.51 3.57 -15.37
N SER A 10 4.57 4.35 -15.15
CA SER A 10 5.85 3.83 -14.61
C SER A 10 5.73 3.36 -13.16
N ILE A 11 4.80 3.93 -12.38
CA ILE A 11 4.51 3.54 -11.00
C ILE A 11 3.71 2.23 -10.94
N MET A 12 2.75 2.03 -11.85
CA MET A 12 2.04 0.75 -12.02
C MET A 12 3.02 -0.38 -12.32
N GLU A 13 4.08 -0.13 -13.10
CA GLU A 13 5.06 -1.15 -13.44
C GLU A 13 5.88 -1.65 -12.23
N GLU A 14 6.07 -0.83 -11.19
CA GLU A 14 6.72 -1.23 -9.92
C GLU A 14 5.77 -1.96 -8.94
N LEU A 15 4.46 -1.85 -9.15
CA LEU A 15 3.45 -2.59 -8.40
C LEU A 15 3.22 -4.01 -8.98
N ASN A 16 3.87 -4.37 -10.10
CA ASN A 16 3.66 -5.61 -10.85
C ASN A 16 3.99 -6.93 -10.11
N SER A 17 4.46 -6.88 -8.85
CA SER A 17 4.44 -8.06 -8.00
C SER A 17 4.43 -7.68 -6.54
N ALA A 18 3.49 -8.24 -5.78
CA ALA A 18 3.49 -8.10 -4.33
C ALA A 18 4.79 -8.63 -3.71
N LYS A 19 5.52 -9.52 -4.40
CA LYS A 19 6.87 -9.94 -4.02
C LYS A 19 7.82 -8.75 -3.86
N THR A 20 7.90 -7.88 -4.87
CA THR A 20 8.73 -6.66 -4.83
C THR A 20 8.26 -5.66 -3.78
N ILE A 21 6.95 -5.62 -3.51
CA ILE A 21 6.36 -4.75 -2.47
C ILE A 21 6.72 -5.28 -1.07
N LYS A 22 6.62 -6.60 -0.84
CA LYS A 22 6.99 -7.28 0.40
C LYS A 22 8.49 -7.10 0.69
N GLU A 23 9.35 -7.19 -0.32
CA GLU A 23 10.82 -6.99 -0.20
C GLU A 23 11.21 -5.56 0.22
N ARG A 24 10.38 -4.55 -0.09
CA ARG A 24 10.62 -3.14 0.31
C ARG A 24 10.27 -2.84 1.77
N GLY A 25 9.60 -3.77 2.45
CA GLY A 25 9.13 -3.64 3.83
C GLY A 25 7.76 -2.96 3.94
N LYS A 26 6.98 -3.39 4.95
CA LYS A 26 5.55 -3.05 5.12
C LYS A 26 5.26 -1.55 5.17
N GLN A 27 6.12 -0.77 5.81
CA GLN A 27 6.00 0.69 5.89
C GLN A 27 6.00 1.34 4.49
N LYS A 28 7.02 1.05 3.69
CA LYS A 28 7.19 1.64 2.35
C LYS A 28 6.11 1.16 1.40
N ALA A 29 5.75 -0.11 1.49
CA ALA A 29 4.64 -0.71 0.75
C ALA A 29 3.33 0.03 1.02
N ALA A 30 2.97 0.21 2.30
CA ALA A 30 1.73 0.89 2.68
C ALA A 30 1.70 2.37 2.27
N HIS A 31 2.82 3.09 2.39
CA HIS A 31 2.91 4.48 1.91
C HIS A 31 2.65 4.59 0.41
N LYS A 32 3.18 3.64 -0.35
CA LYS A 32 3.00 3.60 -1.81
C LYS A 32 1.56 3.32 -2.20
N ILE A 33 0.93 2.30 -1.60
CA ILE A 33 -0.48 1.94 -1.81
C ILE A 33 -1.38 3.12 -1.45
N TYR A 34 -1.13 3.78 -0.32
CA TYR A 34 -1.88 4.95 0.11
C TYR A 34 -1.78 6.10 -0.88
N THR A 35 -0.58 6.39 -1.38
CA THR A 35 -0.36 7.44 -2.40
C THR A 35 -1.11 7.13 -3.70
N GLU A 36 -1.13 5.87 -4.11
CA GLU A 36 -1.84 5.41 -5.30
C GLU A 36 -3.37 5.53 -5.15
N LEU A 37 -3.90 5.14 -3.98
CA LEU A 37 -5.32 5.30 -3.66
C LEU A 37 -5.74 6.77 -3.66
N LEU A 38 -4.89 7.68 -3.18
CA LEU A 38 -5.17 9.13 -3.24
C LEU A 38 -5.24 9.65 -4.69
N ALA A 39 -4.39 9.12 -5.58
CA ALA A 39 -4.34 9.55 -6.97
C ALA A 39 -5.48 8.98 -7.81
N ASN A 40 -5.79 7.69 -7.64
CA ASN A 40 -6.63 6.92 -8.56
C ASN A 40 -7.94 6.40 -7.94
N ARG A 41 -8.20 6.65 -6.64
CA ARG A 41 -9.36 6.20 -5.83
C ARG A 41 -9.49 4.68 -5.69
N HIS A 42 -9.43 3.95 -6.80
CA HIS A 42 -9.61 2.53 -6.92
C HIS A 42 -8.85 2.01 -8.15
N SER A 43 -8.19 0.86 -8.02
CA SER A 43 -7.52 0.16 -9.12
C SER A 43 -7.65 -1.34 -8.91
N SER A 44 -8.03 -2.07 -9.96
CA SER A 44 -8.06 -3.54 -9.94
C SER A 44 -6.69 -4.16 -9.64
N ASP A 45 -5.60 -3.45 -9.92
CA ASP A 45 -4.25 -3.90 -9.56
C ASP A 45 -4.03 -3.84 -8.04
N LEU A 46 -4.68 -2.90 -7.35
CA LEU A 46 -4.63 -2.80 -5.89
C LEU A 46 -5.36 -3.96 -5.22
N ASP A 47 -6.47 -4.43 -5.80
CA ASP A 47 -7.20 -5.60 -5.29
C ASP A 47 -6.28 -6.82 -5.29
N VAL A 48 -5.64 -7.09 -6.44
CA VAL A 48 -4.67 -8.20 -6.57
C VAL A 48 -3.51 -8.08 -5.59
N ILE A 49 -2.99 -6.87 -5.39
CA ILE A 49 -1.87 -6.64 -4.46
C ILE A 49 -2.31 -6.84 -3.01
N ILE A 50 -3.50 -6.39 -2.63
CA ILE A 50 -4.03 -6.56 -1.27
C ILE A 50 -4.26 -8.03 -0.97
N ASP A 51 -4.84 -8.79 -1.91
CA ASP A 51 -5.03 -10.24 -1.79
C ASP A 51 -3.70 -10.98 -1.64
N ASP A 52 -2.66 -10.54 -2.34
CA ASP A 52 -1.34 -11.15 -2.21
C ASP A 52 -0.63 -10.75 -0.90
N LEU A 53 -0.90 -9.55 -0.37
CA LEU A 53 -0.34 -9.05 0.90
C LEU A 53 -0.99 -9.70 2.12
N LEU A 54 -2.31 -9.90 2.08
CA LEU A 54 -3.10 -10.50 3.15
C LEU A 54 -3.43 -11.94 2.79
N ASP A 55 -2.81 -12.88 3.48
CA ASP A 55 -3.13 -14.30 3.28
C ASP A 55 -4.48 -14.60 3.94
N LEU A 56 -5.55 -14.54 3.14
CA LEU A 56 -6.94 -14.67 3.60
C LEU A 56 -7.28 -16.10 4.08
N ASP A 57 -6.44 -17.09 3.79
CA ASP A 57 -6.59 -18.46 4.29
C ASP A 57 -6.10 -18.61 5.74
N LYS A 58 -5.37 -17.62 6.25
CA LYS A 58 -4.93 -17.60 7.65
C LYS A 58 -6.04 -17.15 8.59
N LEU A 59 -5.90 -17.56 9.85
CA LEU A 59 -6.78 -17.10 10.93
C LEU A 59 -6.67 -15.58 11.11
N ILE A 60 -7.76 -14.97 11.58
CA ILE A 60 -7.85 -13.52 11.81
C ILE A 60 -6.84 -13.00 12.84
N ASP A 61 -6.32 -13.87 13.70
CA ASP A 61 -5.31 -13.55 14.71
C ASP A 61 -3.87 -13.74 14.21
N ASP A 62 -3.66 -14.07 12.93
CA ASP A 62 -2.33 -14.13 12.33
C ASP A 62 -1.63 -12.76 12.48
N THR A 63 -0.50 -12.79 13.19
CA THR A 63 0.23 -11.58 13.54
C THR A 63 0.77 -10.84 12.34
N ASP A 64 1.09 -11.54 11.24
CA ASP A 64 1.64 -10.92 10.03
C ASP A 64 0.58 -10.14 9.26
N ASN A 65 -0.61 -10.73 9.09
CA ASN A 65 -1.79 -10.10 8.53
C ASN A 65 -2.24 -8.89 9.36
N ILE A 66 -2.29 -9.02 10.69
CA ILE A 66 -2.60 -7.89 11.59
C ILE A 66 -1.60 -6.74 11.40
N ASP A 67 -0.31 -7.06 11.29
CA ASP A 67 0.74 -6.07 11.11
C ASP A 67 0.67 -5.40 9.72
N TRP A 68 0.32 -6.14 8.66
CA TRP A 68 -0.01 -5.56 7.36
C TRP A 68 -1.19 -4.59 7.43
N CYS A 69 -2.29 -4.98 8.06
CA CYS A 69 -3.45 -4.13 8.24
C CYS A 69 -3.10 -2.83 8.97
N ARG A 70 -2.27 -2.89 10.03
CA ARG A 70 -1.81 -1.69 10.75
C ARG A 70 -1.07 -0.72 9.85
N TRP A 71 -0.12 -1.22 9.05
CA TRP A 71 0.64 -0.38 8.13
C TRP A 71 -0.24 0.24 7.05
N LEU A 72 -1.16 -0.54 6.47
CA LEU A 72 -2.11 -0.09 5.45
C LEU A 72 -3.02 1.02 5.97
N ILE A 73 -3.63 0.84 7.16
CA ILE A 73 -4.49 1.85 7.79
C ILE A 73 -3.72 3.14 8.09
N ALA A 74 -2.46 3.01 8.54
CA ALA A 74 -1.60 4.16 8.80
C ALA A 74 -1.10 4.87 7.53
N GLY A 75 -1.32 4.30 6.34
CA GLY A 75 -0.77 4.82 5.08
C GLY A 75 0.76 4.88 5.08
N GLY A 76 1.41 3.93 5.76
CA GLY A 76 2.86 3.88 5.93
C GLY A 76 3.44 4.90 6.93
N LYS A 77 2.60 5.64 7.66
CA LYS A 77 3.04 6.53 8.73
C LYS A 77 3.39 5.75 10.00
N THR A 78 4.48 6.13 10.63
CA THR A 78 4.83 5.71 11.99
C THR A 78 3.93 6.41 13.00
N PRO A 79 3.83 5.89 14.25
CA PRO A 79 3.09 6.57 15.31
C PRO A 79 3.52 8.02 15.53
N SER A 80 4.83 8.30 15.46
CA SER A 80 5.38 9.65 15.60
C SER A 80 4.93 10.59 14.46
N GLU A 81 4.88 10.10 13.22
CA GLU A 81 4.39 10.88 12.07
C GLU A 81 2.88 11.11 12.15
N PHE A 82 2.12 10.19 12.75
CA PHE A 82 0.67 10.34 12.95
C PHE A 82 0.33 11.41 14.01
N ILE A 83 1.19 11.58 15.02
CA ILE A 83 1.01 12.59 16.06
C ILE A 83 1.25 14.02 15.51
N GLN A 84 2.06 14.16 14.45
CA GLN A 84 2.32 15.47 13.82
C GLN A 84 1.16 15.97 12.93
N THR A 85 0.15 15.15 12.63
CA THR A 85 -1.01 15.55 11.81
C THR A 85 -2.08 16.36 12.56
N GLY A 86 -1.73 16.98 13.69
CA GLY A 86 -2.64 17.75 14.57
C GLY A 86 -2.64 19.27 14.36
N GLU A 87 -2.17 19.78 13.21
CA GLU A 87 -2.19 21.21 12.84
C GLU A 87 -3.10 21.48 11.63
#